data_AF-A0A1I4G0P7-F1
#
_entry.id   AF-A0A1I4G0P7-F1
#
_cell.length_a   1.000
_cell.length_b   1.000
_cell.length_c   1.000
_cell.angle_alpha   90.00
_cell.angle_beta   90.00
_cell.angle_gamma   90.00
#
_symmetry.space_group_name_H-M   'P 1'
#
loop_
_entity.id
_entity.type
_entity.pdbx_description
1 polymer ?
#
loop_
_entity_poly.entity_id
_entity_poly.type
_entity_poly.pdbx_seq_one_letter_code
_entity_poly.pdbx_strand_id
1 'polypeptide(L)'
;MRSPDVQQLGMFSYVSVEDRVPTDHPIRKLRVLVDTILGELDGLLGERYAEGGRPSIPPERILRASLLQVVYSVRSERLLMEQMN
;
A
#
# COMPACT_ATOMS: atom_id res chain seq x y z
N MET A 1 -6.37 -11.30 13.79
CA MET A 1 -4.95 -10.92 13.83
C MET A 1 -4.62 -10.02 12.65
N ARG A 2 -3.93 -8.90 12.87
CA ARG A 2 -3.44 -8.01 11.79
C ARG A 2 -2.04 -8.43 11.35
N SER A 3 -1.81 -8.52 10.04
CA SER A 3 -0.45 -8.72 9.52
C SER A 3 0.35 -7.41 9.57
N PRO A 4 1.68 -7.46 9.74
CA PRO A 4 2.51 -6.27 9.59
C PRO A 4 2.47 -5.74 8.14
N ASP A 5 2.55 -4.42 7.99
CA ASP A 5 2.72 -3.78 6.69
C ASP A 5 4.19 -3.87 6.24
N VAL A 6 4.55 -5.01 5.65
CA VAL A 6 5.90 -5.24 5.12
C VAL A 6 6.00 -4.70 3.70
N GLN A 7 6.88 -3.72 3.50
CA GLN A 7 7.23 -3.20 2.18
C GLN A 7 8.14 -4.20 1.47
N GLN A 8 7.73 -4.62 0.27
CA GLN A 8 8.54 -5.54 -0.54
C GLN A 8 9.64 -4.75 -1.27
N LEU A 9 10.85 -4.77 -0.72
CA LEU A 9 12.00 -4.04 -1.25
C LEU A 9 12.61 -4.70 -2.52
N GLY A 10 12.28 -5.96 -2.80
CA GLY A 10 12.75 -6.68 -3.98
C GLY A 10 11.82 -7.83 -4.38
N MET A 11 11.63 -8.02 -5.68
CA MET A 11 11.08 -9.28 -6.23
C MET A 11 12.24 -10.26 -6.50
N PHE A 12 11.94 -11.49 -6.93
CA PHE A 12 12.96 -12.43 -7.44
C PHE A 12 13.78 -11.88 -8.63
N SER A 13 13.49 -10.66 -9.12
CA SER A 13 14.31 -9.89 -10.05
C SER A 13 15.17 -8.84 -9.33
N TYR A 14 16.36 -8.57 -9.84
CA TYR A 14 17.31 -7.54 -9.38
C TYR A 14 16.80 -6.07 -9.44
N VAL A 15 15.51 -5.86 -9.70
CA VAL A 15 14.88 -4.54 -9.87
C VAL A 15 13.73 -4.44 -8.88
N SER A 16 13.77 -3.44 -8.00
CA SER A 16 12.67 -3.13 -7.09
C SER A 16 11.52 -2.47 -7.86
N VAL A 17 10.32 -2.40 -7.25
CA VAL A 17 9.19 -1.69 -7.85
C VAL A 17 9.49 -0.19 -7.92
N GLU A 18 10.20 0.31 -6.91
CA GLU A 18 10.63 1.70 -6.79
C GLU A 18 11.58 2.11 -7.94
N ASP A 19 12.43 1.20 -8.40
CA ASP A 19 13.33 1.45 -9.54
C ASP A 19 12.58 1.65 -10.86
N ARG A 20 11.32 1.19 -10.96
CA ARG A 20 10.49 1.36 -12.16
C ARG A 20 9.79 2.72 -12.23
N VAL A 21 9.73 3.46 -11.12
CA VAL A 21 9.08 4.76 -11.06
C VAL A 21 10.15 5.85 -11.21
N PRO A 22 10.03 6.78 -12.18
CA PRO A 22 10.99 7.87 -12.35
C PRO A 22 11.25 8.65 -11.04
N THR A 23 12.48 9.13 -10.85
CA THR A 23 12.89 9.82 -9.62
C THR A 23 12.15 11.15 -9.41
N ASP A 24 11.72 11.79 -10.48
CA ASP A 24 10.95 13.03 -10.52
C ASP A 24 9.43 12.82 -10.50
N HIS A 25 8.96 11.56 -10.50
CA HIS A 25 7.54 11.26 -10.56
C HIS A 25 6.79 11.72 -9.29
N PRO A 26 5.67 12.48 -9.41
CA PRO A 26 4.98 13.09 -8.28
C PRO A 26 4.47 12.08 -7.23
N ILE A 27 4.17 10.84 -7.64
CA ILE A 27 3.73 9.77 -6.73
C ILE A 27 4.76 9.46 -5.63
N ARG A 28 6.05 9.71 -5.87
CA ARG A 28 7.09 9.48 -4.84
C ARG A 28 6.90 10.40 -3.64
N LYS A 29 6.54 11.67 -3.86
CA LYS A 29 6.24 12.63 -2.78
C LYS A 29 4.98 12.23 -2.02
N LEU A 30 3.94 11.83 -2.75
CA LEU A 30 2.69 11.37 -2.15
C LEU A 30 2.92 10.14 -1.27
N ARG A 31 3.73 9.19 -1.72
CA ARG A 31 4.07 7.99 -0.95
C ARG A 31 4.67 8.33 0.42
N VAL A 32 5.68 9.21 0.48
CA VAL A 32 6.32 9.60 1.75
C VAL A 32 5.31 10.16 2.74
N LEU A 33 4.42 11.04 2.27
CA LEU A 33 3.37 11.63 3.10
C LEU A 33 2.39 10.57 3.59
N VAL A 34 1.94 9.69 2.70
CA VAL A 34 0.96 8.64 3.03
C VAL A 34 1.54 7.61 3.98
N ASP A 35 2.78 7.15 3.75
CA ASP A 35 3.44 6.19 4.63
C ASP A 35 3.67 6.76 6.04
N THR A 36 3.93 8.08 6.15
CA THR A 36 4.03 8.77 7.45
C THR A 36 2.70 8.75 8.19
N ILE A 37 1.61 9.16 7.52
CA ILE A 37 0.26 9.18 8.11
C ILE A 37 -0.18 7.77 8.52
N LEU A 38 0.07 6.76 7.68
CA LEU A 38 -0.28 5.38 7.99
C LEU A 38 0.53 4.85 9.18
N GLY A 39 1.79 5.23 9.32
CA GLY A 39 2.61 4.90 10.49
C GLY A 39 2.05 5.50 11.78
N GLU A 40 1.56 6.74 11.75
CA GLU A 40 0.90 7.38 12.91
C GLU A 40 -0.42 6.68 13.30
N LEU A 41 -1.10 6.07 12.33
CA LEU A 41 -2.36 5.35 12.55
C LEU A 41 -2.16 3.88 12.99
N ASP A 42 -0.92 3.36 13.00
CA ASP A 42 -0.64 1.94 13.22
C ASP A 42 -1.24 1.41 14.53
N GLY A 43 -1.08 2.16 15.63
CA GLY A 43 -1.66 1.80 16.93
C GLY A 43 -3.19 1.74 16.90
N LEU A 44 -3.83 2.78 16.36
CA LEU A 44 -5.28 2.85 16.22
C LEU A 44 -5.84 1.71 15.36
N LEU A 45 -5.14 1.38 14.28
CA LEU A 45 -5.52 0.27 13.40
C LEU A 45 -5.33 -1.06 14.12
N GLY A 46 -4.25 -1.23 14.88
CA GLY A 46 -3.98 -2.42 15.70
C GLY A 46 -5.13 -2.76 16.66
N GLU A 47 -5.64 -1.77 17.39
CA GLU A 47 -6.75 -1.93 18.35
C GLU A 47 -8.06 -2.46 17.72
N ARG A 48 -8.24 -2.33 16.41
CA ARG A 48 -9.46 -2.80 15.71
C ARG A 48 -9.40 -4.27 15.29
N TYR A 49 -8.25 -4.91 15.33
CA TYR A 49 -8.11 -6.31 14.92
C TYR A 49 -8.07 -7.24 16.12
N ALA A 50 -8.72 -8.40 15.99
CA ALA A 50 -8.62 -9.46 16.98
C ALA A 50 -7.16 -9.91 17.18
N GLU A 51 -6.78 -10.26 18.41
CA GLU A 51 -5.44 -10.74 18.74
C GLU A 51 -5.09 -12.06 18.03
N GLY A 52 -6.07 -12.97 17.90
CA GLY A 52 -5.90 -14.28 17.28
C GLY A 52 -6.55 -14.43 15.90
N GLY A 53 -6.43 -15.63 15.31
CA GLY A 53 -7.07 -16.02 14.05
C GLY A 53 -6.21 -15.80 12.80
N ARG A 54 -6.82 -16.00 11.61
CA ARG A 54 -6.13 -15.84 10.32
C ARG A 54 -5.62 -14.40 10.18
N PRO A 55 -4.33 -14.18 9.85
CA PRO A 55 -3.81 -12.86 9.58
C PRO A 55 -4.55 -12.20 8.41
N SER A 56 -5.02 -10.97 8.62
CA SER A 56 -5.63 -10.14 7.58
C SER A 56 -4.57 -9.54 6.64
N ILE A 57 -4.99 -9.07 5.47
CA ILE A 57 -4.19 -8.12 4.70
C ILE A 57 -4.11 -6.82 5.53
N PRO A 58 -2.91 -6.22 5.69
CA PRO A 58 -2.77 -4.97 6.43
C PRO A 58 -3.61 -3.87 5.76
N PRO A 59 -4.42 -3.12 6.53
CA PRO A 59 -5.32 -2.09 5.99
C PRO A 59 -4.56 -1.02 5.20
N GLU A 60 -3.30 -0.75 5.55
CA GLU A 60 -2.41 0.19 4.85
C GLU A 60 -2.31 -0.10 3.36
N ARG A 61 -2.24 -1.38 2.98
CA ARG A 61 -2.13 -1.78 1.56
C ARG A 61 -3.40 -1.46 0.79
N ILE A 62 -4.56 -1.68 1.42
CA ILE A 62 -5.87 -1.38 0.84
C ILE A 62 -6.00 0.14 0.70
N LEU A 63 -5.66 0.90 1.76
CA LEU A 63 -5.73 2.36 1.74
C LEU A 63 -4.82 2.98 0.67
N ARG A 64 -3.58 2.48 0.51
CA ARG A 64 -2.70 2.92 -0.59
C ARG A 64 -3.29 2.62 -1.96
N ALA A 65 -3.85 1.42 -2.16
CA ALA A 65 -4.49 1.05 -3.41
C ALA A 65 -5.69 1.95 -3.72
N SER A 66 -6.57 2.20 -2.74
CA SER A 66 -7.71 3.10 -2.88
C SER A 66 -7.27 4.53 -3.20
N LEU A 67 -6.20 5.02 -2.59
CA LEU A 67 -5.64 6.33 -2.91
C LEU A 67 -5.15 6.39 -4.36
N LEU A 68 -4.44 5.36 -4.83
CA LEU A 68 -4.01 5.29 -6.24
C LEU A 68 -5.21 5.34 -7.18
N GLN A 69 -6.31 4.66 -6.83
CA GLN A 69 -7.52 4.71 -7.64
C GLN A 69 -8.08 6.13 -7.76
N VAL A 70 -8.13 6.87 -6.65
CA VAL A 70 -8.59 8.27 -6.65
C VAL A 70 -7.64 9.15 -7.48
N VAL A 71 -6.33 9.04 -7.27
CA VAL A 71 -5.31 9.85 -7.95
C VAL A 71 -5.34 9.62 -9.47
N TYR A 72 -5.56 8.39 -9.91
CA TYR A 72 -5.59 8.01 -11.32
C TYR A 72 -7.00 7.88 -11.90
N SER A 73 -8.03 8.32 -11.18
CA SER A 73 -9.44 8.23 -11.61
C SER A 73 -9.87 6.80 -12.03
N VAL A 74 -9.29 5.78 -11.40
CA VAL A 74 -9.65 4.37 -11.60
C VAL A 74 -10.94 4.09 -10.84
N ARG A 75 -11.98 3.65 -11.55
CA ARG A 75 -13.35 3.62 -11.02
C ARG A 75 -13.69 2.39 -10.17
N SER A 76 -12.84 1.37 -10.11
CA SER A 76 -13.09 0.16 -9.32
C SER A 76 -11.82 -0.61 -9.01
N GLU A 77 -11.84 -1.39 -7.91
CA GLU A 77 -10.70 -2.22 -7.51
C GLU A 77 -10.40 -3.28 -8.57
N ARG A 78 -11.45 -3.84 -9.19
CA ARG A 78 -11.30 -4.78 -10.31
C ARG A 78 -10.53 -4.15 -11.47
N LEU A 79 -10.87 -2.92 -11.87
CA LEU A 79 -10.17 -2.24 -12.96
C LEU A 79 -8.70 -1.93 -12.59
N LEU A 80 -8.44 -1.60 -11.32
CA LEU A 80 -7.06 -1.42 -10.85
C LEU A 80 -6.26 -2.71 -11.01
N MET A 81 -6.81 -3.86 -10.60
CA MET A 81 -6.16 -5.15 -10.75
C MET A 81 -5.96 -5.53 -12.23
N GLU A 82 -6.91 -5.17 -13.10
CA GLU A 82 -6.80 -5.40 -14.55
C GLU A 82 -5.66 -4.59 -15.19
N GLN A 83 -5.36 -3.39 -14.68
CA GLN A 83 -4.24 -2.57 -15.15
C GLN A 83 -2.87 -3.05 -14.65
N MET A 84 -2.83 -3.97 -13.69
CA MET A 84 -1.61 -4.52 -13.11
C MET A 84 -1.15 -5.84 -13.77
N ASN A 85 -1.98 -6.43 -14.65
CA ASN A 85 -1.67 -7.62 -15.45
C ASN A 85 -1.00 -7.23 -16.78
#